data_AF-A0A927S3U1-F1
#
_entry.id   AF-A0A927S3U1-F1
#
_cell.length_a   1.000
_cell.length_b   1.000
_cell.length_c   1.000
_cell.angle_alpha   90.00
_cell.angle_beta   90.00
_cell.angle_gamma   90.00
#
_symmetry.space_group_name_H-M   'P 1'
#
loop_
_entity.id
_entity.type
_entity.pdbx_description
1 polymer ?
#
loop_
_entity_poly.entity_id
_entity_poly.type
_entity_poly.pdbx_seq_one_letter_code
_entity_poly.pdbx_strand_id
1 'polypeptide(L)'
;MKKIACWVIAVTFFAFLISWGVMGVKIFNNDYDFHTEACVGLVCIAICFGCLIGIKVSSARCPHCGRVRLDTGRYCSHCGKDTHKA
;
A
#
# COMPACT_ATOMS: atom_id res chain seq x y z
N MET A 1 -6.79 4.51 10.04
CA MET A 1 -5.76 4.64 8.97
C MET A 1 -6.01 3.79 7.73
N LYS A 2 -6.72 2.64 7.80
CA LYS A 2 -6.96 1.76 6.65
C LYS A 2 -7.72 2.40 5.48
N LYS A 3 -8.69 3.30 5.74
CA LYS A 3 -9.47 3.99 4.69
C LYS A 3 -8.60 4.91 3.82
N ILE A 4 -7.74 5.73 4.44
CA ILE A 4 -6.86 6.67 3.74
C ILE A 4 -5.86 5.89 2.88
N ALA A 5 -5.27 4.82 3.43
CA ALA A 5 -4.33 3.99 2.69
C ALA A 5 -5.00 3.22 1.53
N CYS A 6 -6.26 2.79 1.67
CA CYS A 6 -7.04 2.25 0.56
C CYS A 6 -7.21 3.27 -0.58
N TRP A 7 -7.51 4.52 -0.25
CA TRP A 7 -7.63 5.59 -1.24
C TRP A 7 -6.30 5.87 -1.95
N VAL A 8 -5.19 5.90 -1.21
CA VAL A 8 -3.85 6.05 -1.80
C VAL A 8 -3.53 4.90 -2.76
N ILE A 9 -3.79 3.64 -2.37
CA ILE A 9 -3.59 2.48 -3.24
C ILE A 9 -4.44 2.58 -4.50
N ALA A 10 -5.71 2.99 -4.38
CA ALA A 10 -6.59 3.16 -5.53
C ALA A 10 -6.07 4.22 -6.51
N VAL A 11 -5.67 5.39 -6.02
CA VAL A 11 -5.11 6.48 -6.85
C VAL A 11 -3.83 6.01 -7.56
N THR A 12 -2.93 5.34 -6.85
CA THR A 12 -1.69 4.81 -7.44
C THR A 12 -1.97 3.75 -8.49
N PHE A 13 -2.99 2.91 -8.29
CA PHE A 13 -3.40 1.92 -9.29
C PHE A 13 -3.89 2.57 -10.59
N PHE A 14 -4.70 3.64 -10.49
CA PHE A 14 -5.12 4.39 -11.67
C PHE A 14 -3.94 5.07 -12.38
N ALA A 15 -3.00 5.67 -11.65
CA ALA A 15 -1.79 6.26 -12.25
C ALA A 15 -0.95 5.22 -12.99
N PHE A 16 -0.87 4.00 -12.44
CA PHE A 16 -0.17 2.88 -13.08
C PHE A 16 -0.86 2.45 -14.38
N LEU A 17 -2.19 2.33 -14.40
CA LEU A 17 -2.94 2.00 -15.61
C LEU A 17 -2.76 3.06 -16.71
N ILE A 18 -2.75 4.33 -16.35
CA ILE A 18 -2.51 5.44 -17.29
C ILE A 18 -1.11 5.32 -17.88
N SER A 19 -0.08 5.15 -17.03
CA SER A 19 1.31 5.00 -17.48
C SER A 19 1.49 3.78 -18.39
N TRP A 20 0.86 2.65 -18.04
CA TRP A 20 0.87 1.46 -18.89
C TRP A 20 0.22 1.71 -20.25
N GLY A 21 -0.90 2.43 -20.26
CA GLY A 21 -1.59 2.83 -21.49
C GLY A 21 -0.72 3.71 -22.39
N VAL A 22 -0.05 4.71 -21.82
CA VAL A 22 0.85 5.60 -22.56
C VAL A 22 2.06 4.84 -23.11
N MET A 23 2.67 3.96 -22.31
CA MET A 23 3.74 3.08 -22.76
C MET A 23 3.31 2.20 -23.95
N GLY A 24 2.09 1.66 -23.92
CA GLY A 24 1.53 0.89 -25.03
C GLY A 24 1.37 1.69 -26.33
N VAL A 25 0.94 2.95 -26.23
CA VAL A 25 0.81 3.85 -27.39
C VAL A 25 2.18 4.26 -27.95
N LYS A 26 3.18 4.48 -27.09
CA LYS A 26 4.56 4.81 -27.51
C LYS A 26 5.21 3.68 -28.30
N ILE A 27 5.05 2.42 -27.85
CA ILE A 27 5.53 1.23 -28.57
C ILE A 27 4.92 1.15 -29.97
N PHE A 28 3.63 1.45 -30.11
CA PHE A 28 2.95 1.42 -31.42
C PHE A 28 3.48 2.51 -32.39
N ASN A 29 3.93 3.65 -31.86
CA ASN A 29 4.50 4.75 -32.64
C ASN A 29 6.01 4.60 -32.93
N ASN A 30 6.64 3.49 -32.55
CA ASN A 30 8.08 3.24 -32.74
C ASN A 30 8.98 4.29 -32.04
N ASP A 31 8.46 4.95 -31.01
CA ASP A 31 9.19 5.90 -30.17
C ASP A 31 9.44 5.25 -28.80
N TYR A 32 10.70 4.90 -28.53
CA TYR A 32 11.11 4.12 -27.36
C TYR A 32 11.60 4.99 -26.20
N ASP A 33 11.10 6.22 -26.04
CA ASP A 33 11.34 6.98 -24.82
C ASP A 33 10.46 6.45 -23.65
N PHE A 34 10.79 5.24 -23.18
CA PHE A 34 10.13 4.54 -22.08
C PHE A 34 10.73 4.89 -20.71
N HIS A 35 11.83 5.66 -20.68
CA HIS A 35 12.58 5.96 -19.45
C HIS A 35 11.71 6.68 -18.42
N THR A 36 10.92 7.64 -18.86
CA THR A 36 10.01 8.43 -18.01
C THR A 36 8.87 7.57 -17.45
N GLU A 37 8.24 6.74 -18.29
CA GLU A 37 7.14 5.84 -17.92
C GLU A 37 7.61 4.78 -16.89
N ALA A 38 8.81 4.23 -17.10
CA ALA A 38 9.40 3.23 -16.22
C ALA A 38 9.73 3.81 -14.84
N CYS A 39 10.26 5.04 -14.78
CA CYS A 39 10.48 5.74 -13.50
C CYS A 39 9.17 5.97 -12.73
N VAL A 40 8.11 6.40 -13.41
CA VAL A 40 6.79 6.61 -12.80
C VAL A 40 6.24 5.28 -12.25
N GLY A 41 6.35 4.20 -13.02
CA GLY A 41 5.96 2.86 -12.58
C GLY A 41 6.69 2.39 -11.32
N LEU A 42 8.02 2.59 -11.26
CA LEU A 42 8.85 2.21 -10.12
C LEU A 42 8.46 2.98 -8.85
N VAL A 43 8.25 4.29 -8.97
CA VAL A 43 7.79 5.14 -7.84
C VAL A 43 6.41 4.70 -7.34
N CYS A 44 5.48 4.41 -8.25
CA CYS A 44 4.15 3.90 -7.90
C CYS A 44 4.24 2.59 -7.10
N ILE A 45 5.10 1.66 -7.54
CA ILE A 45 5.32 0.38 -6.83
C ILE A 45 5.91 0.63 -5.44
N ALA A 46 6.93 1.48 -5.33
CA ALA A 46 7.57 1.78 -4.04
C ALA A 46 6.58 2.37 -3.02
N ILE A 47 5.71 3.30 -3.47
CA ILE A 47 4.66 3.89 -2.63
C ILE A 47 3.64 2.82 -2.20
N CYS A 48 3.19 1.97 -3.13
CA CYS A 48 2.27 0.87 -2.81
C CYS A 48 2.84 -0.08 -1.76
N PHE A 49 4.10 -0.51 -1.91
CA PHE A 49 4.77 -1.37 -0.92
C PHE A 49 4.90 -0.68 0.44
N GLY A 50 5.32 0.58 0.47
CA GLY A 50 5.42 1.35 1.72
C GLY A 50 4.08 1.46 2.45
N CYS A 51 3.00 1.78 1.72
CA CYS A 51 1.66 1.86 2.29
C CYS A 51 1.17 0.50 2.82
N LEU A 52 1.33 -0.57 2.05
CA LEU A 52 0.92 -1.92 2.47
C LEU A 52 1.66 -2.39 3.73
N ILE A 53 2.97 -2.16 3.80
CA ILE A 53 3.79 -2.49 4.97
C ILE A 53 3.30 -1.66 6.18
N GLY A 54 3.08 -0.36 6.01
CA GLY A 54 2.56 0.52 7.06
C GLY A 54 1.20 0.07 7.59
N ILE A 55 0.26 -0.31 6.70
CA ILE A 55 -1.04 -0.86 7.10
C ILE A 55 -0.87 -2.16 7.89
N LYS A 56 -0.02 -3.07 7.41
CA LYS A 56 0.19 -4.38 8.03
C LYS A 56 0.79 -4.24 9.43
N VAL A 57 1.82 -3.40 9.57
CA VAL A 57 2.44 -3.08 10.87
C VAL A 57 1.43 -2.39 11.79
N SER A 58 0.66 -1.42 11.28
CA SER A 58 -0.35 -0.74 12.09
C SER A 58 -1.49 -1.67 12.51
N SER A 59 -1.90 -2.61 11.66
CA SER A 59 -2.95 -3.58 11.99
C SER A 59 -2.47 -4.67 12.94
N ALA A 60 -1.16 -4.95 12.97
CA ALA A 60 -0.56 -5.87 13.93
C ALA A 60 -0.40 -5.24 15.31
N ARG A 61 -0.34 -3.91 15.44
CA ARG A 61 -0.24 -3.25 16.75
C ARG A 61 -1.58 -3.24 17.49
N CYS A 62 -1.53 -3.53 18.79
CA CYS A 62 -2.68 -3.39 19.67
C CYS A 62 -3.04 -1.91 19.86
N PRO A 63 -4.32 -1.50 19.72
CA PRO A 63 -4.73 -0.10 19.88
C PRO A 63 -4.57 0.43 21.31
N HIS A 64 -4.58 -0.45 22.32
CA HIS A 64 -4.52 -0.07 23.73
C HIS A 64 -3.10 0.07 24.28
N CYS A 65 -2.15 -0.74 23.81
CA CYS A 65 -0.80 -0.78 24.37
C CYS A 65 0.32 -0.53 23.34
N GLY A 66 -0.02 -0.40 22.05
CA GLY A 66 0.95 -0.11 20.97
C GLY A 66 1.90 -1.25 20.62
N ARG A 67 1.92 -2.36 21.37
CA ARG A 67 2.80 -3.51 21.07
C ARG A 67 2.28 -4.30 19.87
N VAL A 68 3.23 -4.84 19.09
CA VAL A 68 2.94 -5.71 17.95
C VAL A 68 2.39 -7.03 18.47
N ARG A 69 1.22 -7.43 17.97
CA ARG A 69 0.59 -8.72 18.27
C ARG A 69 1.04 -9.73 17.24
N LEU A 70 1.60 -10.82 17.73
CA LEU A 70 1.90 -12.02 16.93
C LEU A 70 0.67 -12.92 16.78
N ASP A 71 -0.35 -12.73 17.62
CA ASP A 71 -1.50 -13.61 17.74
C ASP A 71 -2.82 -12.89 17.36
N THR A 72 -3.66 -13.57 16.57
CA THR A 72 -4.97 -13.10 16.09
C THR A 72 -6.09 -13.25 17.12
N GLY A 73 -5.80 -13.70 18.34
CA GLY A 73 -6.79 -13.88 19.41
C GLY A 73 -7.59 -12.62 19.76
N ARG A 74 -8.75 -12.78 20.40
CA ARG A 74 -9.63 -11.67 20.81
C ARG A 74 -9.01 -10.72 21.83
N TYR A 75 -8.09 -11.21 22.66
CA TYR A 75 -7.48 -10.48 23.77
C TYR A 75 -5.98 -10.31 23.57
N CYS A 76 -5.44 -9.13 23.84
CA CYS A 76 -4.00 -8.89 23.69
C CYS A 76 -3.20 -9.66 24.77
N SER A 77 -2.20 -10.46 24.36
CA SER A 77 -1.34 -11.22 25.29
C SER A 77 -0.48 -10.34 26.22
N HIS A 78 -0.30 -9.06 25.89
CA HIS A 78 0.50 -8.12 26.70
C HIS A 78 -0.32 -7.28 27.67
N CYS A 79 -1.53 -6.85 27.30
CA CYS A 79 -2.35 -5.97 28.14
C CYS A 79 -3.70 -6.57 28.56
N GLY A 80 -4.05 -7.77 28.08
CA GLY A 80 -5.29 -8.48 28.40
C GLY A 80 -6.56 -7.88 27.80
N LYS A 81 -6.50 -6.68 27.20
CA LYS A 81 -7.69 -5.99 26.68
C LYS A 81 -8.16 -6.57 25.34
N ASP A 82 -9.48 -6.55 25.14
CA ASP A 82 -10.13 -6.89 23.88
C ASP A 82 -9.64 -6.01 22.74
N THR A 83 -9.23 -6.64 21.65
CA THR A 83 -8.76 -5.90 20.47
C THR A 83 -9.88 -5.55 19.49
N HIS A 84 -11.09 -6.06 19.73
CA HIS A 84 -12.30 -5.75 18.95
C HIS A 84 -13.11 -4.57 19.51
N LYS A 85 -12.86 -4.20 20.78
CA LYS A 85 -13.41 -3.02 21.44
C LYS A 85 -12.24 -2.07 21.70
N ALA A 86 -11.93 -1.23 20.72
CA ALA A 86 -11.00 -0.13 20.90
C ALA A 86 -11.68 0.97 21.71
#